data_AF-A0A950J207-F1
#
_entry.id   AF-A0A950J207-F1
#
_cell.length_a   1.000
_cell.length_b   1.000
_cell.length_c   1.000
_cell.angle_alpha   90.00
_cell.angle_beta   90.00
_cell.angle_gamma   90.00
#
_symmetry.space_group_name_H-M   'P 1'
#
loop_
_entity.id
_entity.type
_entity.pdbx_description
1 polymer ?
#
loop_
_entity_poly.entity_id
_entity_poly.type
_entity_poly.pdbx_seq_one_letter_code
_entity_poly.pdbx_strand_id
1 'polypeptide(L)'
;MMQHLTNDQLIDYVHGALAPAEDAAVLSHLESCTQCADEYATEVRVSEILREHAAREEREMPSTIKANIWQLIRQAQPSYGSRLRAWLRPVYLVPAAAVIAVAAIFGPTYLGHHEAPLLIDAAYYLQDHAAMNGSIPFGDRSEAAPAEFQSNVSADQTAAIAVPVAYNANGPQH
;
A
#
# COMPACT_ATOMS: atom_id res chain seq x y z
N MET A 1 5.40 40.07 -41.53
CA MET A 1 5.06 39.14 -42.63
C MET A 1 5.27 37.75 -42.07
N MET A 2 4.18 37.01 -41.79
CA MET A 2 4.30 35.60 -41.43
C MET A 2 4.44 34.84 -42.75
N GLN A 3 5.59 34.22 -42.96
CA GLN A 3 5.83 33.42 -44.16
C GLN A 3 5.21 32.05 -43.92
N HIS A 4 4.23 31.68 -44.74
CA HIS A 4 3.56 30.38 -44.69
C HIS A 4 4.47 29.26 -45.16
N LEU A 5 4.16 28.02 -44.78
CA LEU A 5 4.85 26.85 -45.31
C LEU A 5 4.59 26.70 -46.80
N THR A 6 5.58 26.16 -47.51
CA THR A 6 5.37 25.73 -48.89
C THR A 6 4.61 24.40 -48.89
N ASN A 7 3.92 24.11 -49.99
CA ASN A 7 3.20 22.85 -50.16
C ASN A 7 4.15 21.65 -50.05
N ASP A 8 5.34 21.73 -50.65
CA ASP A 8 6.36 20.67 -50.57
C ASP A 8 6.78 20.36 -49.13
N GLN A 9 6.99 21.39 -48.29
CA GLN A 9 7.30 21.20 -46.88
C GLN A 9 6.16 20.52 -46.11
N LEU A 10 4.92 20.85 -46.47
CA LEU A 10 3.73 20.23 -45.87
C LEU A 10 3.63 18.74 -46.25
N ILE A 11 3.89 18.41 -47.52
CA ILE A 11 3.93 17.04 -48.04
C ILE A 11 5.04 16.23 -47.35
N ASP A 12 6.25 16.78 -47.28
CA ASP A 12 7.37 16.13 -46.62
C ASP A 12 7.07 15.90 -45.12
N TYR A 13 6.34 16.82 -44.48
CA TYR A 13 5.89 16.68 -43.09
C TYR A 13 4.87 15.56 -42.93
N VAL A 14 3.84 15.51 -43.79
CA VAL A 14 2.84 14.44 -43.78
C VAL A 14 3.48 13.06 -43.98
N HIS A 15 4.54 12.96 -44.78
CA HIS A 15 5.23 11.70 -45.07
C HIS A 15 6.41 11.40 -44.14
N GLY A 16 6.73 12.28 -43.19
CA GLY A 16 7.87 12.10 -42.27
C GLY A 16 9.23 12.13 -42.97
N ALA A 17 9.35 12.88 -44.06
CA ALA A 17 10.57 13.00 -44.87
C ALA A 17 11.50 14.15 -44.43
N LEU A 18 11.05 15.02 -43.53
CA LEU A 18 11.87 16.13 -42.99
C LEU A 18 12.91 15.65 -41.97
N ALA A 19 13.99 16.42 -41.85
CA ALA A 19 14.94 16.25 -40.76
C ALA A 19 14.29 16.62 -39.41
N PRO A 20 14.71 16.02 -38.28
CA PRO A 20 14.07 16.26 -36.98
C PRO A 20 14.00 17.74 -36.54
N ALA A 21 14.99 18.54 -36.94
CA ALA A 21 15.02 19.97 -36.64
C ALA A 21 13.96 20.76 -37.42
N GLU A 22 13.72 20.36 -38.68
CA GLU A 22 12.74 21.00 -39.56
C GLU A 22 11.33 20.54 -39.19
N ASP A 23 11.15 19.27 -38.85
CA ASP A 23 9.89 18.70 -38.34
C ASP A 23 9.37 19.47 -37.12
N ALA A 24 10.25 19.76 -36.14
CA ALA A 24 9.92 20.55 -34.97
C ALA A 24 9.55 22.01 -35.33
N ALA A 25 10.24 22.60 -36.32
CA ALA A 25 9.94 23.95 -36.79
C ALA A 25 8.58 24.02 -37.48
N VAL A 26 8.26 23.04 -38.34
CA VAL A 26 6.97 22.89 -39.01
C VAL A 26 5.86 22.73 -37.97
N LEU A 27 6.03 21.84 -36.99
CA LEU A 27 5.06 21.65 -35.91
C LEU A 27 4.78 22.97 -35.16
N SER A 28 5.82 23.70 -34.78
CA SER A 28 5.66 25.00 -34.09
C SER A 28 4.91 26.04 -34.93
N HIS A 29 5.07 25.99 -36.25
CA HIS A 29 4.33 26.86 -37.15
C HIS A 29 2.86 26.45 -37.26
N LEU A 30 2.56 25.15 -37.36
CA LEU A 30 1.19 24.64 -37.42
C LEU A 30 0.40 24.99 -36.15
N GLU A 31 1.06 25.04 -34.99
CA GLU A 31 0.45 25.47 -33.73
C GLU A 31 0.10 26.96 -33.69
N SER A 32 0.81 27.79 -34.47
CA SER A 32 0.66 29.25 -34.45
C SER A 32 -0.06 29.84 -35.68
N CYS A 33 -0.19 29.07 -36.77
CA CYS A 33 -0.83 29.49 -38.01
C CYS A 33 -2.02 28.60 -38.39
N THR A 34 -3.23 29.12 -38.21
CA THR A 34 -4.47 28.39 -38.52
C THR A 34 -4.60 28.04 -40.00
N GLN A 35 -4.13 28.92 -40.89
CA GLN A 35 -4.18 28.67 -42.33
C GLN A 35 -3.36 27.44 -42.73
N CYS A 36 -2.11 27.34 -42.26
CA CYS A 36 -1.28 26.18 -42.56
C CYS A 36 -1.80 24.91 -41.87
N ALA A 37 -2.44 25.04 -40.70
CA ALA A 37 -3.12 23.91 -40.05
C ALA A 37 -4.32 23.39 -40.87
N ASP A 38 -5.11 24.28 -41.47
CA ASP A 38 -6.23 23.92 -42.34
C ASP A 38 -5.78 23.25 -43.64
N GLU A 39 -4.70 23.77 -44.25
CA GLU A 39 -4.05 23.16 -45.41
C GLU A 39 -3.52 21.76 -45.07
N TYR A 40 -2.86 21.60 -43.92
CA TYR A 40 -2.37 20.30 -43.44
C TYR A 40 -3.50 19.30 -43.20
N ALA A 41 -4.58 19.74 -42.56
CA ALA A 41 -5.75 18.89 -42.33
C ALA A 41 -6.40 18.42 -43.65
N THR A 42 -6.32 19.25 -44.70
CA THR A 42 -6.80 18.91 -46.03
C THR A 42 -5.93 17.83 -46.68
N GLU A 43 -4.59 17.99 -46.64
CA GLU A 43 -3.66 16.99 -47.19
C GLU A 43 -3.74 15.64 -46.47
N VAL A 44 -3.84 15.65 -45.14
CA VAL A 44 -4.04 14.43 -44.35
C VAL A 44 -5.35 13.73 -44.73
N ARG A 45 -6.44 14.49 -44.93
CA ARG A 45 -7.73 13.93 -45.33
C ARG A 45 -7.65 13.26 -46.70
N VAL A 46 -7.01 13.90 -47.67
CA VAL A 46 -6.81 13.32 -49.01
C VAL A 46 -5.99 12.03 -48.92
N SER A 47 -4.89 12.07 -48.17
CA SER A 47 -4.02 10.90 -47.97
C SER A 47 -4.75 9.73 -47.34
N GLU A 48 -5.62 9.99 -46.35
CA GLU A 48 -6.39 8.94 -45.69
C GLU A 48 -7.48 8.35 -46.59
N ILE A 49 -8.17 9.17 -47.40
CA ILE A 49 -9.11 8.69 -48.41
C ILE A 49 -8.40 7.77 -49.41
N LEU A 50 -7.23 8.17 -49.90
CA LEU A 50 -6.44 7.35 -50.81
C LEU A 50 -5.98 6.04 -50.16
N ARG A 51 -5.55 6.08 -48.90
CA ARG A 51 -5.18 4.89 -48.12
C ARG A 51 -6.37 3.96 -47.94
N GLU A 52 -7.56 4.48 -47.63
CA GLU A 52 -8.77 3.69 -47.45
C GLU A 52 -9.19 3.01 -48.76
N HIS A 53 -9.10 3.72 -49.89
CA HIS A 53 -9.36 3.16 -51.21
C HIS A 53 -8.33 2.08 -51.58
N ALA A 54 -7.04 2.35 -51.36
CA ALA A 54 -5.98 1.38 -51.57
C ALA A 54 -6.19 0.12 -50.72
N ALA A 55 -6.55 0.27 -49.44
CA ALA A 55 -6.82 -0.85 -48.54
C ALA A 55 -8.02 -1.70 -48.97
N ARG A 56 -9.00 -1.13 -49.69
CA ARG A 56 -10.13 -1.87 -50.26
C ARG A 56 -9.74 -2.67 -51.51
N GLU A 57 -8.78 -2.18 -52.29
CA GLU A 57 -8.30 -2.83 -53.52
C GLU A 57 -7.13 -3.79 -53.29
N GLU A 58 -6.31 -3.55 -52.27
CA GLU A 58 -5.15 -4.37 -51.90
C GLU A 58 -5.58 -5.70 -51.24
N ARG A 59 -5.73 -6.69 -52.13
CA ARG A 59 -5.29 -8.09 -52.03
C ARG A 59 -4.95 -8.58 -50.61
N GLU A 60 -5.62 -9.67 -50.22
CA GLU A 60 -5.35 -10.44 -49.02
C GLU A 60 -3.85 -10.53 -48.70
N MET A 61 -3.43 -9.92 -47.58
CA MET A 61 -2.06 -10.00 -47.10
C MET A 61 -1.63 -11.48 -47.04
N PRO A 62 -0.54 -11.88 -47.74
CA PRO A 62 -0.12 -13.27 -47.84
C PRO A 62 -0.07 -13.94 -46.47
N SER A 63 -0.68 -15.11 -46.34
CA SER A 63 -0.80 -15.84 -45.07
C SER A 63 0.56 -16.12 -44.41
N THR A 64 1.62 -16.22 -45.21
CA THR A 64 3.02 -16.36 -44.76
C THR A 64 3.52 -15.14 -43.98
N ILE A 65 3.16 -13.92 -44.39
CA ILE A 65 3.54 -12.69 -43.68
C ILE A 65 2.83 -12.62 -42.32
N LYS A 66 1.52 -12.92 -42.29
CA LYS A 66 0.76 -13.03 -41.04
C LYS A 66 1.40 -14.04 -40.09
N ALA A 67 1.76 -15.22 -40.58
CA ALA A 67 2.39 -16.27 -39.78
C ALA A 67 3.74 -15.83 -39.18
N ASN A 68 4.57 -15.15 -39.98
CA ASN A 68 5.86 -14.62 -39.52
C ASN A 68 5.69 -13.53 -38.46
N ILE A 69 4.76 -12.58 -38.64
CA ILE A 69 4.46 -11.55 -37.64
C ILE A 69 3.98 -12.21 -36.33
N TRP A 70 3.07 -13.18 -36.41
CA TRP A 70 2.60 -13.92 -35.23
C TRP A 70 3.69 -14.73 -34.54
N GLN A 71 4.67 -15.22 -35.28
CA GLN A 71 5.83 -15.91 -34.71
C GLN A 71 6.75 -14.92 -33.98
N LEU A 72 7.03 -13.76 -34.59
CA LEU A 72 7.83 -12.71 -33.95
C LEU A 72 7.17 -12.18 -32.68
N ILE A 73 5.86 -11.92 -32.69
CA ILE A 73 5.11 -11.48 -31.49
C ILE A 73 5.18 -12.55 -30.38
N ARG A 74 5.05 -13.83 -30.73
CA ARG A 74 5.15 -14.93 -29.75
C ARG A 74 6.56 -15.07 -29.18
N GLN A 75 7.59 -14.81 -29.98
CA GLN A 75 8.98 -14.80 -29.51
C GLN A 75 9.31 -13.55 -28.69
N ALA A 76 8.68 -12.41 -28.98
CA ALA A 76 8.81 -11.17 -28.23
C ALA A 76 8.02 -11.14 -26.91
N GLN A 77 7.22 -12.18 -26.61
CA GLN A 77 6.55 -12.30 -25.32
C GLN A 77 7.61 -12.31 -24.20
N PRO A 78 7.53 -11.38 -23.22
CA PRO A 78 8.50 -11.29 -22.15
C PRO A 78 8.51 -12.59 -21.36
N SER A 79 9.68 -13.22 -21.24
CA SER A 79 9.83 -14.47 -20.49
C SER A 79 9.34 -14.27 -19.06
N TYR A 80 8.71 -15.28 -18.46
CA TYR A 80 8.17 -15.20 -17.10
C TYR A 80 9.21 -14.70 -16.06
N GLY A 81 10.50 -14.97 -16.30
CA GLY A 81 11.60 -14.44 -15.47
C GLY A 81 11.77 -12.92 -15.53
N SER A 82 11.48 -12.27 -16.66
CA SER A 82 11.51 -10.81 -16.78
C SER A 82 10.40 -10.13 -15.97
N ARG A 83 9.23 -10.78 -15.83
CA ARG A 83 8.13 -10.30 -14.98
C ARG A 83 8.48 -10.38 -13.49
N LEU A 84 9.10 -11.48 -13.07
CA LEU A 84 9.58 -11.62 -11.68
C LEU A 84 10.65 -10.56 -11.34
N ARG A 85 11.58 -10.31 -12.29
CA ARG A 85 12.63 -9.31 -12.13
C ARG A 85 12.09 -7.87 -12.15
N ALA A 86 11.01 -7.62 -12.88
CA ALA A 86 10.31 -6.34 -12.85
C ALA A 86 9.64 -6.06 -11.49
N TRP A 87 9.21 -7.10 -10.77
CA TRP A 87 8.65 -6.97 -9.42
C TRP A 87 9.71 -6.64 -8.36
N LEU A 88 10.94 -7.09 -8.58
CA LEU A 88 12.12 -6.76 -7.76
C LEU A 88 12.74 -5.40 -8.11
N ARG A 89 12.04 -4.52 -8.86
CA ARG A 89 12.60 -3.21 -9.23
C ARG A 89 12.80 -2.33 -7.99
N PRO A 90 13.95 -1.63 -7.88
CA PRO A 90 14.31 -0.81 -6.72
C PRO A 90 13.31 0.32 -6.44
N VAL A 91 12.57 0.77 -7.46
CA VAL A 91 11.52 1.79 -7.34
C VAL A 91 10.43 1.42 -6.32
N TYR A 92 10.11 0.13 -6.16
CA TYR A 92 9.10 -0.33 -5.20
C TYR A 92 9.70 -0.83 -3.89
N LEU A 93 10.94 -1.32 -3.90
CA LEU A 93 11.62 -1.81 -2.70
C LEU A 93 12.05 -0.67 -1.76
N VAL A 94 12.48 0.47 -2.30
CA VAL A 94 12.90 1.63 -1.50
C VAL A 94 11.77 2.19 -0.61
N PRO A 95 10.57 2.50 -1.13
CA PRO A 95 9.50 3.01 -0.27
C PRO A 95 9.00 1.97 0.74
N ALA A 96 8.92 0.69 0.37
CA ALA A 96 8.51 -0.36 1.29
C ALA A 96 9.49 -0.54 2.45
N ALA A 97 10.79 -0.56 2.16
CA ALA A 97 11.84 -0.63 3.20
C ALA A 97 11.82 0.59 4.12
N ALA A 98 11.56 1.79 3.57
CA ALA A 98 11.44 3.02 4.38
C ALA A 98 10.26 2.96 5.36
N VAL A 99 9.08 2.48 4.92
CA VAL A 99 7.92 2.32 5.82
C VAL A 99 8.20 1.30 6.92
N ILE A 100 8.83 0.17 6.60
CA ILE A 100 9.21 -0.85 7.60
C ILE A 100 10.22 -0.28 8.60
N ALA A 101 11.22 0.46 8.14
CA ALA A 101 12.22 1.07 9.01
C ALA A 101 11.59 2.10 9.97
N VAL A 102 10.68 2.94 9.45
CA VAL A 102 9.92 3.90 10.28
C VAL A 102 9.05 3.16 11.29
N ALA A 103 8.32 2.12 10.87
CA ALA A 103 7.50 1.32 11.77
C ALA A 103 8.34 0.58 12.83
N ALA A 104 9.55 0.12 12.52
CA ALA A 104 10.43 -0.53 13.48
C ALA A 104 11.01 0.45 14.52
N ILE A 105 11.35 1.68 14.10
CA ILE A 105 11.92 2.71 14.98
C ILE A 105 10.84 3.33 15.88
N PHE A 106 9.66 3.62 15.33
CA PHE A 106 8.59 4.34 16.04
C PHE A 106 7.47 3.42 16.56
N GLY A 107 7.33 2.19 16.04
CA GLY A 107 6.34 1.22 16.51
C GLY A 107 6.37 0.95 18.02
N PRO A 108 7.55 0.76 18.65
CA PRO A 108 7.63 0.52 20.09
C PRO A 108 7.12 1.68 20.93
N THR A 109 7.23 2.93 20.45
CA THR A 109 6.77 4.11 21.19
C THR A 109 5.26 4.27 21.12
N TYR A 110 4.60 3.83 20.03
CA TYR A 110 3.15 3.90 19.89
C TYR A 110 2.41 2.69 20.49
N LEU A 111 3.04 1.52 20.55
CA LEU A 111 2.44 0.30 21.12
C LEU A 111 2.69 0.14 22.64
N GLY A 112 3.47 1.02 23.27
CA GLY A 112 3.90 0.91 24.67
C GLY A 112 3.01 1.55 25.74
N HIS A 113 1.84 2.12 25.40
CA HIS A 113 0.93 2.73 26.40
C HIS A 113 -0.23 1.80 26.81
N HIS A 114 0.01 0.49 26.89
CA HIS A 114 -0.80 -0.36 27.74
C HIS A 114 -0.11 -0.46 29.09
N GLU A 115 -0.47 0.48 29.97
CA GLU A 115 -0.20 0.41 31.40
C GLU A 115 -0.56 -1.00 31.89
N ALA A 116 0.45 -1.79 32.25
CA ALA A 116 0.21 -2.99 33.02
C ALA A 116 -0.47 -2.53 34.33
N PRO A 117 -1.66 -3.05 34.68
CA PRO A 117 -2.26 -2.72 35.96
C PRO A 117 -1.25 -3.12 37.03
N LEU A 118 -0.82 -2.15 37.83
CA LEU A 118 -0.06 -2.41 39.04
C LEU A 118 -0.93 -3.32 39.90
N LEU A 119 -0.67 -4.63 39.84
CA LEU A 119 -1.20 -5.60 40.77
C LEU A 119 -0.56 -5.26 42.12
N ILE A 120 -1.23 -4.38 42.85
CA ILE A 120 -0.93 -4.13 44.25
C ILE A 120 -1.16 -5.47 44.94
N ASP A 121 -0.05 -6.12 45.31
CA ASP A 121 -0.05 -7.40 45.99
C ASP A 121 -0.94 -7.31 47.24
N ALA A 122 -1.83 -8.28 47.44
CA ALA A 122 -2.67 -8.36 48.64
C ALA A 122 -1.82 -8.38 49.92
N ALA A 123 -0.56 -8.83 49.82
CA ALA A 123 0.42 -8.74 50.89
C ALA A 123 0.64 -7.30 51.37
N TYR A 124 0.56 -6.29 50.48
CA TYR A 124 0.70 -4.88 50.84
C TYR A 124 -0.46 -4.40 51.72
N TYR A 125 -1.70 -4.77 51.39
CA TYR A 125 -2.88 -4.43 52.21
C TYR A 125 -2.87 -5.13 53.58
N LEU A 126 -2.41 -6.37 53.64
CA LEU A 126 -2.24 -7.11 54.90
C LEU A 126 -1.17 -6.48 55.79
N GLN A 127 -0.05 -6.04 55.20
CA GLN A 127 1.03 -5.38 55.92
C GLN A 127 0.58 -4.01 56.49
N ASP A 128 -0.19 -3.24 55.72
CA ASP A 128 -0.70 -1.93 56.15
C ASP A 128 -1.71 -2.06 57.30
N HIS A 129 -2.63 -3.04 57.21
CA HIS A 129 -3.57 -3.33 58.30
C HIS A 129 -2.87 -3.84 59.58
N ALA A 130 -1.80 -4.63 59.46
CA ALA A 130 -1.01 -5.07 60.62
C ALA A 130 -0.28 -3.90 61.29
N ALA A 131 0.27 -2.97 60.50
CA ALA A 131 0.92 -1.76 61.02
C ALA A 131 -0.08 -0.83 61.74
N MET A 132 -1.30 -0.68 61.22
CA MET A 132 -2.34 0.11 61.90
C MET A 132 -2.80 -0.52 63.21
N ASN A 133 -2.96 -1.86 63.27
CA ASN A 133 -3.41 -2.54 64.49
C ASN A 133 -2.32 -2.72 65.56
N GLY A 134 -1.04 -2.70 65.20
CA GLY A 134 0.07 -2.83 66.15
C GLY A 134 0.26 -1.63 67.09
N SER A 135 -0.44 -0.52 66.84
CA SER A 135 -0.23 0.75 67.58
C SER A 135 -1.30 1.05 68.64
N ILE A 136 -2.19 0.11 68.99
CA ILE A 136 -3.18 0.30 70.06
C ILE A 136 -2.52 0.04 71.43
N PRO A 137 -2.25 1.05 72.26
CA PRO A 137 -1.44 0.92 73.48
C PRO A 137 -2.27 0.48 74.70
N PHE A 138 -3.36 -0.27 74.51
CA PHE A 138 -4.31 -0.62 75.58
C PHE A 138 -4.55 -2.12 75.77
N GLY A 139 -3.65 -2.97 75.28
CA GLY A 139 -3.77 -4.44 75.35
C GLY A 139 -3.24 -5.11 76.63
N ASP A 140 -2.70 -4.37 77.61
CA ASP A 140 -2.06 -4.94 78.81
C ASP A 140 -3.04 -5.34 79.93
N ARG A 141 -4.26 -5.76 79.58
CA ARG A 141 -5.24 -6.28 80.56
C ARG A 141 -6.05 -7.46 80.04
N SER A 142 -5.35 -8.56 79.71
CA SER A 142 -5.92 -9.91 79.67
C SER A 142 -4.87 -10.98 80.02
N GLU A 143 -4.10 -10.79 81.08
CA GLU A 143 -3.44 -11.92 81.75
C GLU A 143 -4.49 -12.68 82.57
N ALA A 144 -5.08 -13.72 81.98
CA ALA A 144 -5.61 -14.90 82.68
C ALA A 144 -5.92 -16.02 81.67
N ALA A 145 -4.92 -16.90 81.46
CA ALA A 145 -4.96 -18.37 81.32
C ALA A 145 -6.21 -19.13 80.79
N PRO A 146 -6.05 -20.39 80.32
CA PRO A 146 -4.94 -21.04 79.61
C PRO A 146 -5.42 -21.81 78.35
N ALA A 147 -4.44 -22.36 77.62
CA ALA A 147 -4.49 -23.61 76.84
C ALA A 147 -5.86 -24.13 76.36
N GLU A 148 -6.08 -24.10 75.04
CA GLU A 148 -6.65 -25.17 74.20
C GLU A 148 -7.14 -24.54 72.89
N PHE A 149 -6.44 -24.80 71.78
CA PHE A 149 -6.95 -24.99 70.40
C PHE A 149 -5.76 -24.99 69.42
N GLN A 150 -4.73 -25.78 69.72
CA GLN A 150 -3.85 -26.35 68.70
C GLN A 150 -4.26 -27.80 68.50
N SER A 151 -5.36 -28.02 67.77
CA SER A 151 -5.64 -29.28 67.10
C SER A 151 -6.84 -29.11 66.17
N ASN A 152 -6.65 -29.49 64.91
CA ASN A 152 -7.68 -29.81 63.91
C ASN A 152 -8.23 -28.64 63.08
N VAL A 153 -7.52 -28.28 62.01
CA VAL A 153 -8.04 -28.57 60.65
C VAL A 153 -6.84 -28.97 59.79
N SER A 154 -6.52 -30.25 59.85
CA SER A 154 -5.79 -30.95 58.80
C SER A 154 -6.68 -31.01 57.56
N ALA A 155 -6.05 -30.83 56.41
CA ALA A 155 -6.48 -31.28 55.09
C ALA A 155 -7.76 -30.66 54.53
N ASP A 156 -7.67 -30.36 53.23
CA ASP A 156 -8.79 -30.15 52.32
C ASP A 156 -9.38 -28.73 52.25
N GLN A 157 -8.59 -27.79 51.73
CA GLN A 157 -9.13 -26.62 51.03
C GLN A 157 -8.24 -26.17 49.86
N THR A 158 -7.79 -27.15 49.06
CA THR A 158 -7.54 -26.93 47.62
C THR A 158 -8.86 -27.07 46.89
N ALA A 159 -9.74 -26.09 47.07
CA ALA A 159 -10.84 -25.85 46.15
C ALA A 159 -10.65 -24.44 45.61
N ALA A 160 -9.96 -24.38 44.47
CA ALA A 160 -9.95 -23.21 43.61
C ALA A 160 -11.40 -22.87 43.26
N ILE A 161 -11.96 -21.87 43.94
CA ILE A 161 -13.21 -21.24 43.53
C ILE A 161 -12.84 -20.35 42.34
N ALA A 162 -12.71 -20.97 41.18
CA ALA A 162 -12.79 -20.28 39.91
C ALA A 162 -14.26 -19.87 39.74
N VAL A 163 -14.58 -18.59 39.99
CA VAL A 163 -15.86 -18.01 39.61
C VAL A 163 -15.77 -17.66 38.12
N PRO A 164 -16.48 -18.36 37.22
CA PRO A 164 -16.58 -17.89 35.84
C PRO A 164 -17.50 -16.67 35.80
N VAL A 165 -16.92 -15.47 35.66
CA VAL A 165 -17.67 -14.28 35.28
C VAL A 165 -18.00 -14.42 33.80
N ALA A 166 -19.22 -14.85 33.50
CA ALA A 166 -19.76 -14.87 32.14
C ALA A 166 -19.99 -13.43 31.68
N TYR A 167 -19.09 -12.92 30.82
CA TYR A 167 -19.26 -11.63 30.16
C TYR A 167 -20.23 -11.80 29.00
N ASN A 168 -21.48 -11.38 29.21
CA ASN A 168 -22.51 -11.38 28.18
C ASN A 168 -22.30 -10.19 27.23
N ALA A 169 -21.71 -10.45 26.06
CA ALA A 169 -21.53 -9.46 25.00
C ALA A 169 -22.82 -9.33 24.18
N ASN A 170 -23.86 -8.72 24.77
CA ASN A 170 -24.95 -8.12 24.02
C ASN A 170 -24.64 -6.63 23.84
N GLY A 171 -24.14 -6.28 22.65
CA GLY A 171 -23.98 -4.90 22.24
C GLY A 171 -25.33 -4.22 22.02
N PRO A 172 -25.47 -2.93 22.36
CA PRO A 172 -26.65 -2.18 21.95
C PRO A 172 -26.52 -1.79 20.47
N GLN A 173 -27.47 -2.29 19.68
CA GLN A 173 -27.89 -1.64 18.45
C GLN A 173 -28.66 -0.37 18.85
N HIS A 174 -28.17 0.80 18.43
CA HIS A 174 -28.90 1.89 17.80
C HIS A 174 -28.02 3.14 17.69
#